data_AF-A0AAQ3EUY3-F1
#
_entry.id   AF-A0AAQ3EUY3-F1
#
_cell.length_a   1.000
_cell.length_b   1.000
_cell.length_c   1.000
_cell.angle_alpha   90.00
_cell.angle_beta   90.00
_cell.angle_gamma   90.00
#
_symmetry.space_group_name_H-M   'P 1'
#
loop_
_entity.id
_entity.type
_entity.pdbx_description
1 polymer ?
#
loop_
_entity_poly.entity_id
_entity_poly.type
_entity_poly.pdbx_seq_one_letter_code
_entity_poly.pdbx_strand_id
1 'polypeptide(L)'
;MGAARRIDPTQPYVKKKNIISFTRATENTHIHLADGQSFPVLEGELIATDQQGNQFVELEKNLDDYVPVVEKKSSLYESMAQGYMEMGDINREISEAFNHAENEAETVTTKLITGAYND
;
A
#
# COMPACT_ATOMS: atom_id res chain seq x y z
N MET A 1 -20.93 -23.36 -21.75
CA MET A 1 -21.48 -22.19 -21.02
C MET A 1 -20.47 -21.85 -19.94
N GLY A 2 -19.67 -20.80 -20.14
CA GLY A 2 -18.67 -20.37 -19.16
C GLY A 2 -19.35 -19.68 -17.98
N ALA A 3 -18.90 -19.96 -16.76
CA ALA A 3 -19.41 -19.29 -15.58
C ALA A 3 -19.13 -17.79 -15.70
N ALA A 4 -20.18 -16.97 -15.73
CA ALA A 4 -20.05 -15.52 -15.70
C ALA A 4 -19.23 -15.13 -14.46
N ARG A 5 -18.11 -14.45 -14.68
CA ARG A 5 -17.22 -14.02 -13.59
C ARG A 5 -17.98 -13.04 -12.70
N ARG A 6 -18.12 -13.36 -11.42
CA ARG A 6 -18.78 -12.45 -10.46
C ARG A 6 -17.84 -11.29 -10.14
N ILE A 7 -18.33 -10.09 -10.36
CA ILE A 7 -17.67 -8.83 -9.97
C ILE A 7 -17.76 -8.70 -8.45
N ASP A 8 -16.64 -8.39 -7.81
CA ASP A 8 -16.61 -7.98 -6.41
C ASP A 8 -16.61 -6.44 -6.36
N PRO A 9 -17.67 -5.80 -5.84
CA PRO A 9 -17.78 -4.35 -5.79
C PRO A 9 -16.75 -3.69 -4.86
N THR A 10 -16.10 -4.47 -3.98
CA THR A 10 -15.06 -3.98 -3.07
C THR A 10 -13.66 -4.05 -3.67
N GLN A 11 -13.52 -4.69 -4.84
CA GLN A 11 -12.25 -4.95 -5.50
C GLN A 11 -12.06 -3.98 -6.69
N PRO A 12 -10.97 -3.20 -6.74
CA PRO A 12 -10.62 -2.47 -7.96
C PRO A 12 -10.10 -3.42 -9.05
N TYR A 13 -10.33 -3.05 -10.30
CA TYR A 13 -9.89 -3.77 -11.50
C TYR A 13 -9.06 -2.85 -12.40
N VAL A 14 -8.18 -3.42 -13.23
CA VAL A 14 -7.40 -2.69 -14.22
C VAL A 14 -7.89 -3.04 -15.61
N LYS A 15 -8.11 -2.00 -16.42
CA LYS A 15 -8.26 -2.12 -17.88
C LYS A 15 -7.34 -1.12 -18.54
N LYS A 16 -6.44 -1.63 -19.40
CA LYS A 16 -5.35 -0.86 -20.03
C LYS A 16 -4.46 -0.19 -18.98
N LYS A 17 -4.74 1.07 -18.63
CA LYS A 17 -3.98 1.90 -17.68
C LYS A 17 -4.84 2.52 -16.57
N ASN A 18 -6.15 2.25 -16.59
CA ASN A 18 -7.08 2.85 -15.65
C ASN A 18 -7.49 1.83 -14.60
N ILE A 19 -7.56 2.28 -13.34
CA ILE A 19 -8.21 1.54 -12.27
C ILE A 19 -9.70 1.84 -12.34
N ILE A 20 -10.50 0.78 -12.32
CA ILE A 20 -11.95 0.80 -12.50
C ILE A 20 -12.58 0.11 -11.31
N SER A 21 -13.57 0.76 -10.69
CA SER A 21 -14.50 0.13 -9.75
C SER A 21 -15.79 -0.21 -10.48
N PHE A 22 -16.47 -1.26 -10.02
CA PHE A 22 -17.73 -1.67 -10.58
C PHE A 22 -18.83 -1.64 -9.52
N THR A 23 -19.97 -1.09 -9.90
CA THR A 23 -21.19 -1.09 -9.10
C THR A 23 -22.31 -1.65 -9.95
N ARG A 24 -23.16 -2.51 -9.37
CA ARG A 24 -24.38 -2.96 -10.05
C ARG A 24 -25.52 -1.99 -9.72
N ALA A 25 -26.24 -1.53 -10.73
CA ALA A 25 -27.40 -0.67 -10.54
C ALA A 25 -28.49 -1.42 -9.77
N THR A 26 -28.99 -0.83 -8.68
CA THR A 26 -30.05 -1.42 -7.84
C THR A 26 -31.46 -0.99 -8.27
N GLU A 27 -31.55 0.02 -9.12
CA GLU A 27 -32.79 0.55 -9.67
C GLU A 27 -32.51 1.18 -11.04
N ASN A 28 -33.55 1.47 -11.81
CA ASN A 28 -33.43 2.22 -13.05
C ASN A 28 -32.96 3.65 -12.74
N THR A 29 -31.77 4.01 -13.24
CA THR A 29 -31.10 5.28 -12.95
C THR A 29 -30.51 5.89 -14.22
N HIS A 30 -29.77 6.98 -14.08
CA HIS A 30 -29.00 7.58 -15.16
C HIS A 30 -27.56 7.83 -14.71
N ILE A 31 -26.62 7.65 -15.61
CA ILE A 31 -25.24 8.13 -15.45
C ILE A 31 -25.06 9.41 -16.24
N HIS A 32 -24.29 10.34 -15.68
CA HIS A 32 -23.96 11.61 -16.31
C HIS A 32 -22.50 11.59 -16.74
N LEU A 33 -22.27 11.75 -18.04
CA LEU A 33 -20.94 11.86 -18.61
C LEU A 33 -20.39 13.28 -18.47
N ALA A 34 -19.07 13.40 -18.48
CA ALA A 34 -18.37 14.69 -18.39
C ALA A 34 -18.68 15.64 -19.56
N ASP A 35 -19.15 15.11 -20.69
CA ASP A 35 -19.59 15.89 -21.85
C ASP A 35 -21.04 16.42 -21.73
N GLY A 36 -21.69 16.18 -20.59
CA GLY A 36 -23.06 16.59 -20.30
C GLY A 36 -24.14 15.63 -20.81
N GLN A 37 -23.76 14.52 -21.46
CA GLN A 37 -24.72 13.50 -21.87
C GLN A 37 -25.20 12.68 -20.66
N SER A 38 -26.44 12.19 -20.76
CA SER A 38 -27.05 11.34 -19.75
C SER A 38 -27.50 10.05 -20.39
N PHE A 39 -27.08 8.91 -19.85
CA PHE A 39 -27.47 7.59 -20.35
C PHE A 39 -28.31 6.86 -19.31
N PRO A 40 -29.45 6.27 -19.72
CA PRO A 40 -30.24 5.43 -18.83
C PRO A 40 -29.45 4.16 -18.51
N VAL A 41 -29.55 3.74 -17.24
CA VAL A 41 -29.00 2.49 -16.73
C VAL A 41 -30.15 1.70 -16.12
N LEU A 42 -30.34 0.47 -16.57
CA LEU A 42 -31.39 -0.39 -16.07
C LEU A 42 -30.93 -1.11 -14.79
N GLU A 43 -31.89 -1.45 -13.94
CA GLU A 43 -31.64 -2.29 -12.78
C GLU A 43 -30.88 -3.57 -13.19
N GLY A 44 -29.81 -3.87 -12.46
CA GLY A 44 -28.96 -5.03 -12.70
C GLY A 44 -27.79 -4.80 -13.67
N GLU A 45 -27.76 -3.69 -14.42
CA GLU A 45 -26.62 -3.34 -15.27
C GLU A 45 -25.38 -2.97 -14.46
N LEU A 46 -24.21 -3.14 -15.08
CA LEU A 46 -22.93 -2.82 -14.46
C LEU A 46 -22.49 -1.42 -14.84
N ILE A 47 -22.19 -0.62 -13.82
CA ILE A 47 -21.63 0.71 -13.94
C ILE A 47 -20.15 0.60 -13.59
N ALA A 48 -19.29 0.91 -14.56
CA ALA A 48 -17.87 1.06 -14.36
C ALA A 48 -17.55 2.53 -14.06
N THR A 49 -16.74 2.77 -13.03
CA THR A 49 -16.29 4.11 -12.63
C THR A 49 -14.78 4.17 -12.66
N ASP A 50 -14.20 5.16 -13.33
CA ASP A 50 -12.75 5.38 -13.36
C ASP A 50 -12.25 6.17 -12.14
N GLN A 51 -10.92 6.36 -12.06
CA GLN A 51 -10.29 7.10 -10.96
C GLN A 51 -10.64 8.60 -10.93
N GLN A 52 -11.15 9.14 -12.03
CA GLN A 52 -11.59 10.53 -12.16
C GLN A 52 -13.07 10.70 -11.84
N GLY A 53 -13.80 9.60 -11.58
CA GLY A 53 -15.23 9.59 -11.30
C GLY A 53 -16.10 9.54 -12.56
N ASN A 54 -15.53 9.36 -13.75
CA ASN A 54 -16.34 9.18 -14.96
C ASN A 54 -16.99 7.80 -14.93
N GLN A 55 -18.28 7.76 -15.25
CA GLN A 55 -19.09 6.56 -15.22
C GLN A 55 -19.47 6.11 -16.63
N PHE A 56 -19.54 4.80 -16.86
CA PHE A 56 -20.04 4.22 -18.11
C PHE A 56 -20.70 2.86 -17.84
N VAL A 57 -21.69 2.51 -18.66
CA VAL A 57 -22.31 1.18 -18.61
C VAL A 57 -21.35 0.17 -19.26
N GLU A 58 -21.08 -0.93 -18.58
CA GLU A 58 -20.24 -2.02 -19.07
C GLU A 58 -21.04 -3.31 -19.18
N LEU A 59 -20.73 -4.10 -20.21
CA LEU A 59 -21.42 -5.36 -20.48
C LEU A 59 -20.71 -6.51 -19.77
N GLU A 60 -21.48 -7.46 -19.24
CA GLU A 60 -20.91 -8.64 -18.54
C GLU A 60 -19.90 -9.42 -19.42
N LYS A 61 -20.12 -9.47 -20.74
CA LYS A 61 -19.21 -10.13 -21.69
C LYS A 61 -17.82 -9.48 -21.78
N ASN A 62 -17.70 -8.21 -21.39
CA ASN A 62 -16.45 -7.44 -21.46
C ASN A 62 -15.65 -7.54 -20.15
N LEU A 63 -16.16 -8.23 -19.13
CA LEU A 63 -15.51 -8.34 -17.82
C LEU A 63 -14.22 -9.15 -17.85
N ASP A 64 -14.05 -10.02 -18.85
CA ASP A 64 -12.82 -10.79 -19.02
C ASP A 64 -11.62 -9.90 -19.40
N ASP A 65 -11.86 -8.69 -19.93
CA ASP A 65 -10.82 -7.70 -20.23
C ASP A 65 -10.27 -7.01 -18.96
N TYR A 66 -10.90 -7.25 -17.81
CA TYR A 66 -10.56 -6.60 -16.54
C TYR A 66 -9.76 -7.54 -15.65
N VAL A 67 -8.62 -7.05 -15.18
CA VAL A 67 -7.75 -7.79 -14.26
C VAL A 67 -7.94 -7.26 -12.85
N PRO A 68 -8.34 -8.09 -11.86
CA PRO A 68 -8.48 -7.62 -10.48
C PRO A 68 -7.13 -7.15 -9.95
N VAL A 69 -7.12 -6.01 -9.25
CA VAL A 69 -5.95 -5.49 -8.56
C VAL A 69 -5.70 -6.34 -7.32
N VAL A 70 -4.91 -7.39 -7.46
CA VAL A 70 -4.50 -8.19 -6.30
C VAL A 70 -3.59 -7.32 -5.46
N GLU A 71 -4.08 -6.82 -4.33
CA GLU A 71 -3.20 -6.29 -3.29
C GLU A 71 -2.26 -7.42 -2.90
N LYS A 72 -1.00 -7.32 -3.31
CA LYS A 72 0.04 -8.21 -2.84
C LYS A 72 0.31 -7.82 -1.39
N LYS A 73 -0.52 -8.34 -0.49
CA LYS A 73 -0.46 -8.02 0.93
C LYS A 73 0.92 -8.36 1.48
N SER A 74 1.44 -7.38 2.20
CA SER A 74 2.37 -7.48 3.31
C SER A 74 3.84 -7.82 3.01
N SER A 75 4.17 -8.80 2.16
CA SER A 75 5.53 -9.39 2.19
C SER A 75 6.68 -8.40 1.92
N LEU A 76 6.48 -7.45 1.00
CA LEU A 76 7.54 -6.50 0.64
C LEU A 76 7.69 -5.39 1.69
N TYR A 77 6.57 -4.79 2.12
CA TYR A 77 6.58 -3.73 3.14
C TYR A 77 7.01 -4.27 4.51
N GLU A 78 6.59 -5.48 4.87
CA GLU A 78 7.06 -6.17 6.08
C GLU A 78 8.56 -6.47 6.01
N SER A 79 9.07 -6.96 4.86
CA SER A 79 10.51 -7.18 4.70
C SER A 79 11.34 -5.89 4.82
N MET A 80 10.81 -4.77 4.33
CA MET A 80 11.47 -3.47 4.48
C MET A 80 11.42 -2.97 5.92
N ALA A 81 10.26 -3.05 6.59
CA ALA A 81 10.13 -2.67 7.99
C ALA A 81 11.07 -3.49 8.89
N GLN A 82 11.20 -4.79 8.62
CA GLN A 82 12.13 -5.65 9.32
C GLN A 82 13.60 -5.25 9.09
N GLY A 83 13.99 -4.96 7.85
CA GLY A 83 15.34 -4.45 7.57
C GLY A 83 15.66 -3.13 8.30
N TYR A 84 14.68 -2.23 8.46
CA TYR A 84 14.87 -1.01 9.25
C TYR A 84 15.03 -1.27 10.75
N MET A 85 14.29 -2.24 11.30
CA MET A 85 14.47 -2.64 12.70
C MET A 85 15.85 -3.23 12.94
N GLU A 86 16.32 -4.12 12.05
CA GLU A 86 17.66 -4.72 12.13
C GLU A 86 18.77 -3.65 12.09
N MET A 87 18.65 -2.65 11.22
CA MET A 87 19.60 -1.53 11.18
C MET A 87 19.55 -0.67 12.45
N GLY A 88 18.38 -0.51 13.06
CA GLY A 88 18.22 0.15 14.36
C GLY A 88 18.95 -0.58 15.48
N ASP A 89 18.84 -1.91 15.53
CA ASP A 89 19.52 -2.74 16.52
C ASP A 89 21.04 -2.75 16.33
N ILE A 90 21.53 -2.83 15.08
CA ILE A 90 22.96 -2.71 14.78
C ILE A 90 23.51 -1.36 15.26
N ASN A 91 22.81 -0.26 14.96
CA ASN A 91 23.24 1.06 15.42
C ASN A 91 23.26 1.17 16.94
N ARG A 92 22.28 0.57 17.62
CA ARG A 92 22.23 0.51 19.08
C ARG A 92 23.41 -0.27 19.65
N GLU A 93 23.71 -1.46 19.12
CA GLU A 93 24.85 -2.27 19.54
C GLU A 93 26.18 -1.53 19.36
N ILE A 94 26.36 -0.86 18.20
CA ILE A 94 27.53 -0.03 17.93
C ILE A 94 27.64 1.12 18.94
N SER A 95 26.55 1.85 19.19
CA SER A 95 26.54 2.94 20.16
C SER A 95 26.84 2.47 21.59
N GLU A 96 26.28 1.34 22.01
CA GLU A 96 26.56 0.75 23.33
C GLU A 96 28.02 0.33 23.46
N ALA A 97 28.60 -0.29 22.42
CA ALA A 97 30.01 -0.65 22.39
C ALA A 97 30.94 0.57 22.43
N PHE A 98 30.62 1.64 21.68
CA PHE A 98 31.39 2.89 21.72
C PHE A 98 31.33 3.56 23.09
N ASN A 99 30.13 3.69 23.68
CA ASN A 99 29.96 4.29 25.01
C ASN A 99 30.69 3.48 26.09
N HIS A 100 30.74 2.15 25.96
CA HIS A 100 31.48 1.31 26.90
C HIS A 100 32.99 1.56 26.80
N ALA A 101 33.54 1.57 25.57
CA ALA A 101 34.96 1.84 25.34
C ALA A 101 35.39 3.25 25.80
N GLU A 102 34.52 4.26 25.61
CA GLU A 102 34.78 5.63 26.07
C GLU A 102 34.82 5.71 27.61
N ASN A 103 33.85 5.11 28.30
CA ASN A 103 33.83 5.05 29.77
C ASN A 103 35.06 4.34 30.35
N GLU A 104 35.55 3.29 29.70
CA GLU A 104 36.78 2.61 30.11
C GLU A 104 38.02 3.48 29.91
N ALA A 105 38.11 4.19 28.78
CA ALA A 105 39.21 5.10 28.48
C ALA A 105 39.25 6.29 29.45
N GLU A 106 38.10 6.87 29.79
CA GLU A 106 37.99 7.92 30.82
C GLU A 106 38.43 7.38 32.18
N THR A 107 37.98 6.19 32.58
CA THR A 107 38.35 5.57 33.85
C THR A 107 39.85 5.32 33.97
N VAL A 108 40.50 4.82 32.90
CA VAL A 108 41.96 4.59 32.87
C VAL A 108 42.72 5.92 32.95
N THR A 109 42.26 6.93 32.21
CA THR A 109 42.89 8.26 32.19
C THR A 109 42.76 8.94 33.56
N THR A 110 41.59 8.89 34.20
CA THR A 110 41.38 9.42 35.55
C THR A 110 42.27 8.71 36.57
N LYS A 111 42.42 7.38 36.50
CA LYS A 111 43.34 6.63 37.38
C LYS A 111 44.80 7.02 37.18
N LEU A 112 45.23 7.22 35.93
CA LEU A 112 46.60 7.68 35.62
C LEU A 112 46.87 9.08 36.15
N ILE A 113 45.93 10.01 35.93
CA ILE A 113 46.07 11.39 36.40
C ILE A 113 46.03 11.44 37.94
N THR A 114 45.01 10.86 38.57
CA THR A 114 44.86 10.92 40.04
C THR A 114 45.88 10.08 40.80
N GLY A 115 46.37 8.97 40.22
CA GLY A 115 47.47 8.19 40.79
C GLY A 115 48.81 8.93 40.76
N ALA A 116 49.07 9.75 39.74
CA ALA A 116 50.28 10.57 39.63
C ALA A 116 50.31 11.77 40.61
N TYR A 117 49.19 12.12 41.24
CA TYR A 117 49.10 13.21 42.23
C TYR A 117 49.19 12.73 43.70
N ASN A 118 49.29 11.42 43.95
CA ASN A 118 49.31 10.83 45.30
C ASN A 118 50.67 10.23 45.72
N ASP A 119 51.74 10.50 44.96
CA ASP A 119 53.15 10.21 45.34
C ASP A 119 53.91 11.51 45.67
#